data_AF-A0A3M7GYS9-F1
#
_entry.id   AF-A0A3M7GYS9-F1
#
_cell.length_a   1.000
_cell.length_b   1.000
_cell.length_c   1.000
_cell.angle_alpha   90.00
_cell.angle_beta   90.00
_cell.angle_gamma   90.00
#
_symmetry.space_group_name_H-M   'P 1'
#
loop_
_entity.id
_entity.type
_entity.pdbx_description
1 polymer ?
#
loop_
_entity_poly.entity_id
_entity_poly.type
_entity_poly.pdbx_seq_one_letter_code
_entity_poly.pdbx_strand_id
1 'polypeptide(L)'
;MCLRPMRFWEDMVDTESVPTDRLEKLQYNATRLSGAALVQQYHLMIQEGLAYSCVSTGIALVFLYVPEDDPTTLCYHLSVPNEDVRLKDQEDHTRPLTAVARLLCLSLMSCVSPLRSHAWRNHVKSNARIWETDFEHVRAQIPDDQLYETPPGSEYVTSLPVGPYDGDFPRQDIRLLPTHAPSPGGDSDHSDHAGPPLSDVNATARGNKRNHSQVTSSPPQDRARSFASLKQGGRGHAQRTASPFCTQRCLLGLQKNDVLDDDCPNISCHRQGRETDQHLVSAGEMVRMLKKQLDEDVDDHCEPLGECGASGAPFGLRCKSLGYTIIGKGTTSALWHVVAREAQFYQILRPAQGSAIPVFLGELDIKQTFYLHGADKIQHMLLIAWGGEPPTKLQ
;
A
#
# COMPACT_ATOMS: atom_id res chain seq x y z
N MET A 1 -18.27 -14.90 -16.66
CA MET A 1 -17.65 -15.11 -15.33
C MET A 1 -18.65 -15.91 -14.53
N CYS A 2 -18.30 -17.12 -14.08
CA CYS A 2 -19.18 -17.92 -13.21
C CYS A 2 -18.84 -17.57 -11.76
N LEU A 3 -19.39 -16.46 -11.26
CA LEU A 3 -19.27 -16.08 -9.86
C LEU A 3 -20.52 -16.53 -9.10
N ARG A 4 -20.33 -17.41 -8.11
CA ARG A 4 -21.38 -17.86 -7.19
C ARG A 4 -20.81 -18.00 -5.78
N PRO A 5 -21.63 -17.89 -4.74
CA PRO A 5 -21.22 -18.28 -3.40
C PRO A 5 -20.74 -19.74 -3.40
N MET A 6 -19.54 -19.98 -2.86
CA MET A 6 -18.94 -21.32 -2.83
C MET A 6 -17.87 -21.41 -1.76
N ARG A 7 -17.59 -22.62 -1.29
CA ARG A 7 -16.45 -22.91 -0.41
C ARG A 7 -15.23 -23.10 -1.29
N PHE A 8 -14.65 -21.98 -1.71
CA PHE A 8 -13.68 -21.94 -2.81
C PHE A 8 -12.54 -22.97 -2.70
N TRP A 9 -12.01 -23.21 -1.50
CA TRP A 9 -10.99 -24.24 -1.32
C TRP A 9 -11.51 -25.66 -1.61
N GLU A 10 -12.58 -26.06 -0.91
CA GLU A 10 -13.17 -27.41 -1.00
C GLU A 10 -13.68 -27.68 -2.42
N ASP A 11 -14.30 -26.67 -3.04
CA ASP A 11 -15.01 -26.82 -4.29
C ASP A 11 -14.11 -26.69 -5.53
N MET A 12 -12.90 -26.11 -5.41
CA MET A 12 -12.02 -25.84 -6.56
C MET A 12 -10.55 -26.15 -6.37
N VAL A 13 -10.00 -25.96 -5.17
CA VAL A 13 -8.55 -26.11 -4.94
C VAL A 13 -8.20 -27.54 -4.55
N ASP A 14 -9.01 -28.12 -3.66
CA ASP A 14 -8.81 -29.47 -3.10
C ASP A 14 -9.38 -30.58 -4.00
N THR A 15 -10.02 -30.22 -5.11
CA THR A 15 -10.58 -31.17 -6.06
C THR A 15 -9.49 -31.81 -6.92
N GLU A 16 -9.27 -33.11 -6.74
CA GLU A 16 -8.29 -33.89 -7.53
C GLU A 16 -8.77 -34.19 -8.96
N SER A 17 -10.07 -34.12 -9.23
CA SER A 17 -10.66 -34.53 -10.51
C SER A 17 -11.10 -33.34 -11.37
N VAL A 18 -10.51 -33.22 -12.56
CA VAL A 18 -11.04 -32.33 -13.62
C VAL A 18 -12.22 -33.01 -14.30
N PRO A 19 -13.40 -32.34 -14.42
CA PRO A 19 -14.54 -32.90 -15.12
C PRO A 19 -14.21 -33.29 -16.58
N THR A 20 -14.73 -34.43 -17.01
CA THR A 20 -14.56 -34.95 -18.38
C THR A 20 -15.70 -34.53 -19.31
N ASP A 21 -16.90 -34.30 -18.77
CA ASP A 21 -18.01 -33.73 -19.52
C ASP A 21 -17.64 -32.32 -20.02
N ARG A 22 -17.93 -32.04 -21.29
CA ARG A 22 -17.52 -30.78 -21.94
C ARG A 22 -18.11 -29.57 -21.21
N LEU A 23 -19.38 -29.65 -20.83
CA LEU A 23 -20.12 -28.54 -20.27
C LEU A 23 -19.64 -28.23 -18.85
N GLU A 24 -19.49 -29.27 -18.04
CA GLU A 24 -18.93 -29.17 -16.69
C GLU A 24 -17.47 -28.69 -16.72
N LYS A 25 -16.68 -29.14 -17.71
CA LYS A 25 -15.30 -28.69 -17.90
C LYS A 25 -15.21 -27.21 -18.24
N LEU A 26 -16.11 -26.68 -19.07
CA LEU A 26 -16.16 -25.24 -19.36
C LEU A 26 -16.46 -24.43 -18.09
N GLN A 27 -17.42 -24.87 -17.28
CA GLN A 27 -17.74 -24.22 -16.01
C GLN A 27 -16.57 -24.29 -15.02
N TYR A 28 -15.92 -25.46 -14.91
CA TYR A 28 -14.73 -25.66 -14.08
C TYR A 28 -13.60 -24.72 -14.51
N ASN A 29 -13.26 -24.67 -15.79
CA ASN A 29 -12.21 -23.82 -16.33
C ASN A 29 -12.49 -22.33 -16.05
N ALA A 30 -13.72 -21.88 -16.29
CA ALA A 30 -14.10 -20.48 -16.04
C ALA A 30 -14.10 -20.13 -14.54
N THR A 31 -14.53 -21.06 -13.69
CA THR A 31 -14.51 -20.89 -12.23
C THR A 31 -13.07 -20.83 -11.73
N ARG A 32 -12.20 -21.72 -12.21
CA ARG A 32 -10.77 -21.75 -11.85
C ARG A 32 -10.05 -20.48 -12.28
N LEU A 33 -10.31 -20.00 -13.50
CA LEU A 33 -9.70 -18.77 -14.02
C LEU A 33 -10.18 -17.52 -13.25
N SER A 34 -11.49 -17.42 -12.98
CA SER A 34 -12.05 -16.33 -12.17
C SER A 34 -11.50 -16.38 -10.75
N GLY A 35 -11.41 -17.58 -10.17
CA GLY A 35 -10.82 -17.85 -8.87
C GLY A 35 -9.37 -17.40 -8.76
N ALA A 36 -8.54 -17.71 -9.75
CA ALA A 36 -7.14 -17.26 -9.79
C ALA A 36 -7.03 -15.72 -9.72
N ALA A 37 -7.86 -15.00 -10.49
CA ALA A 37 -7.88 -13.54 -10.45
C ALA A 37 -8.35 -13.00 -9.09
N LEU A 38 -9.37 -13.61 -8.48
CA LEU A 38 -9.88 -13.20 -7.17
C LEU A 38 -8.89 -13.49 -6.05
N VAL A 39 -8.22 -14.64 -6.06
CA VAL A 39 -7.20 -15.00 -5.06
C VAL A 39 -6.01 -14.05 -5.14
N GLN A 40 -5.56 -13.70 -6.36
CA GLN A 40 -4.51 -12.70 -6.55
C GLN A 40 -4.94 -11.34 -5.99
N GLN A 41 -6.17 -10.90 -6.27
CA GLN A 41 -6.67 -9.64 -5.73
C GLN A 41 -6.83 -9.67 -4.21
N TYR A 42 -7.33 -10.78 -3.65
CA TYR A 42 -7.41 -11.00 -2.22
C TYR A 42 -6.03 -10.92 -1.57
N HIS A 43 -5.01 -11.55 -2.16
CA HIS A 43 -3.63 -11.47 -1.66
C HIS A 43 -3.14 -10.02 -1.54
N LEU A 44 -3.42 -9.19 -2.55
CA LEU A 44 -3.09 -7.77 -2.54
C LEU A 44 -3.88 -7.00 -1.48
N MET A 45 -5.18 -7.28 -1.34
CA MET A 45 -6.01 -6.68 -0.29
C MET A 45 -5.45 -6.96 1.11
N ILE A 46 -5.06 -8.20 1.40
CA ILE A 46 -4.45 -8.54 2.70
C ILE A 46 -3.07 -7.88 2.86
N GLN A 47 -2.24 -7.88 1.81
CA GLN A 47 -0.91 -7.26 1.86
C GLN A 47 -0.97 -5.76 2.16
N GLU A 48 -1.84 -5.04 1.46
CA GLU A 48 -2.01 -3.60 1.58
C GLU A 48 -2.94 -3.20 2.74
N GLY A 49 -3.61 -4.18 3.38
CA GLY A 49 -4.55 -3.96 4.47
C GLY A 49 -5.83 -3.27 4.02
N LEU A 50 -6.30 -3.57 2.81
CA LEU A 50 -7.48 -2.97 2.20
C LEU A 50 -8.74 -3.77 2.56
N ALA A 51 -9.78 -3.07 3.02
CA ALA A 51 -11.10 -3.67 3.21
C ALA A 51 -11.84 -3.86 1.88
N TYR A 52 -11.65 -2.93 0.94
CA TYR A 52 -12.39 -2.87 -0.33
C TYR A 52 -11.44 -2.91 -1.53
N SER A 53 -11.89 -3.54 -2.62
CA SER A 53 -11.16 -3.52 -3.89
C SER A 53 -12.09 -3.80 -5.07
N CYS A 54 -11.55 -3.81 -6.29
CA CYS A 54 -12.29 -4.25 -7.46
C CYS A 54 -11.40 -4.95 -8.49
N VAL A 55 -12.00 -5.90 -9.21
CA VAL A 55 -11.43 -6.50 -10.43
C VAL A 55 -12.28 -6.03 -11.61
N SER A 56 -11.64 -5.63 -12.70
CA SER A 56 -12.32 -5.23 -13.94
C SER A 56 -11.99 -6.21 -15.06
N THR A 57 -13.01 -6.60 -15.82
CA THR A 57 -12.83 -7.36 -17.08
C THR A 57 -12.92 -6.46 -18.31
N GLY A 58 -13.01 -5.14 -18.12
CA GLY A 58 -13.32 -4.17 -19.17
C GLY A 58 -14.81 -4.09 -19.54
N ILE A 59 -15.58 -5.15 -19.25
CA ILE A 59 -17.03 -5.21 -19.49
C ILE A 59 -17.79 -5.23 -18.16
N ALA A 60 -17.28 -5.99 -17.18
CA ALA A 60 -17.85 -6.12 -15.85
C ALA A 60 -16.88 -5.60 -14.78
N LEU A 61 -17.45 -5.17 -13.67
CA LEU A 61 -16.76 -4.81 -12.44
C LEU A 61 -17.17 -5.80 -11.35
N VAL A 62 -16.18 -6.39 -10.69
CA VAL A 62 -16.36 -7.22 -9.51
C VAL A 62 -15.85 -6.43 -8.32
N PHE A 63 -16.76 -5.86 -7.53
CA PHE A 63 -16.42 -5.17 -6.29
C PHE A 63 -16.19 -6.20 -5.19
N LEU A 64 -15.15 -6.02 -4.40
CA LEU A 64 -14.68 -6.96 -3.40
C LEU A 64 -14.65 -6.32 -2.03
N TYR A 65 -14.99 -7.11 -1.02
CA TYR A 65 -14.92 -6.73 0.38
C TYR A 65 -14.43 -7.90 1.23
N VAL A 66 -13.48 -7.62 2.13
CA VAL A 66 -13.01 -8.58 3.14
C VAL A 66 -13.45 -8.08 4.53
N PRO A 67 -14.36 -8.79 5.21
CA PRO A 67 -14.72 -8.49 6.59
C PRO A 67 -13.50 -8.55 7.52
N GLU A 68 -13.43 -7.67 8.51
CA GLU A 68 -12.32 -7.69 9.48
C GLU A 68 -12.34 -8.91 10.39
N ASP A 69 -13.54 -9.26 10.86
CA ASP A 69 -13.79 -10.33 11.83
C ASP A 69 -13.75 -11.72 11.17
N ASP A 70 -14.00 -11.78 9.86
CA ASP A 70 -13.90 -13.01 9.07
C ASP A 70 -13.09 -12.76 7.79
N PRO A 71 -11.76 -12.71 7.89
CA PRO A 71 -10.89 -12.51 6.74
C PRO A 71 -10.87 -13.72 5.80
N THR A 72 -11.45 -14.86 6.20
CA THR A 72 -11.49 -16.07 5.36
C THR A 72 -12.55 -15.98 4.25
N THR A 73 -13.44 -15.00 4.35
CA THR A 73 -14.53 -14.77 3.40
C THR A 73 -14.23 -13.56 2.51
N LEU A 74 -14.28 -13.77 1.19
CA LEU A 74 -14.26 -12.70 0.19
C LEU A 74 -15.68 -12.44 -0.29
N CYS A 75 -16.27 -11.32 0.13
CA CYS A 75 -17.56 -10.88 -0.38
C CYS A 75 -17.37 -10.22 -1.76
N TYR A 76 -18.34 -10.41 -2.65
CA TYR A 76 -18.32 -9.78 -3.97
C TYR A 76 -19.67 -9.20 -4.37
N HIS A 77 -19.62 -8.18 -5.22
CA HIS A 77 -20.76 -7.66 -5.96
C HIS A 77 -20.38 -7.53 -7.43
N LEU A 78 -21.07 -8.28 -8.30
CA LEU A 78 -20.88 -8.24 -9.74
C LEU A 78 -21.77 -7.16 -10.35
N SER A 79 -21.16 -6.32 -11.17
CA SER A 79 -21.77 -5.18 -11.84
C SER A 79 -21.44 -5.26 -13.31
N VAL A 80 -22.44 -5.19 -14.18
CA VAL A 80 -22.27 -5.05 -15.64
C VAL A 80 -22.91 -3.73 -16.06
N PRO A 81 -22.16 -2.60 -16.00
CA PRO A 81 -22.75 -1.26 -16.06
C PRO A 81 -23.64 -1.01 -17.28
N ASN A 82 -23.29 -1.57 -18.44
CA ASN A 82 -24.08 -1.42 -19.66
C ASN A 82 -25.45 -2.11 -19.57
N GLU A 83 -25.53 -3.25 -18.87
CA GLU A 83 -26.80 -3.94 -18.63
C GLU A 83 -27.56 -3.32 -17.46
N ASP A 84 -26.86 -2.93 -16.40
CA ASP A 84 -27.47 -2.31 -15.21
C ASP A 84 -28.18 -1.00 -15.53
N VAL A 85 -27.64 -0.20 -16.46
CA VAL A 85 -28.29 1.03 -16.93
C VAL A 85 -29.52 0.73 -17.80
N ARG A 86 -29.50 -0.36 -18.58
CA ARG A 86 -30.62 -0.76 -19.45
C ARG A 86 -31.80 -1.31 -18.68
N LEU A 87 -31.55 -1.96 -17.54
CA LEU A 87 -32.57 -2.57 -16.67
C LEU A 87 -33.24 -1.57 -15.73
N LYS A 88 -32.95 -0.27 -15.89
CA LYS A 88 -33.49 0.79 -15.06
C LYS A 88 -34.90 1.18 -15.52
N ASP A 89 -35.87 1.19 -14.60
CA ASP A 89 -37.10 1.97 -14.79
C ASP A 89 -36.73 3.45 -14.88
N GLN A 90 -37.31 4.19 -15.84
CA GLN A 90 -36.84 5.53 -16.21
C GLN A 90 -36.80 6.57 -15.07
N GLU A 91 -37.37 6.28 -13.90
CA GLU A 91 -37.58 7.23 -12.81
C GLU A 91 -36.56 7.16 -11.65
N ASP A 92 -35.76 6.09 -11.49
CA ASP A 92 -34.83 5.98 -10.33
C ASP A 92 -33.40 6.45 -10.67
N HIS A 93 -33.18 7.77 -10.65
CA HIS A 93 -31.83 8.37 -10.85
C HIS A 93 -30.96 8.37 -9.59
N THR A 94 -31.43 7.80 -8.48
CA THR A 94 -30.71 7.88 -7.20
C THR A 94 -29.60 6.84 -7.09
N ARG A 95 -29.61 5.79 -7.93
CA ARG A 95 -28.65 4.68 -7.85
C ARG A 95 -27.39 4.93 -8.69
N PRO A 96 -26.19 4.64 -8.15
CA PRO A 96 -24.95 4.67 -8.91
C PRO A 96 -24.88 3.42 -9.81
N LEU A 97 -25.48 3.46 -11.00
CA LEU A 97 -25.50 2.32 -11.93
C LEU A 97 -24.37 2.36 -12.97
N THR A 98 -23.81 3.54 -13.23
CA THR A 98 -22.71 3.68 -14.19
C THR A 98 -21.40 3.18 -13.59
N ALA A 99 -20.47 2.75 -14.46
CA ALA A 99 -19.12 2.34 -14.03
C ALA A 99 -18.43 3.43 -13.19
N VAL A 100 -18.51 4.69 -13.67
CA VAL A 100 -17.92 5.85 -12.99
C VAL A 100 -18.54 6.07 -11.62
N ALA A 101 -19.87 6.03 -11.52
CA ALA A 101 -20.55 6.25 -10.25
C ALA A 101 -20.18 5.16 -9.23
N ARG A 102 -20.15 3.88 -9.63
CA ARG A 102 -19.80 2.77 -8.72
C ARG A 102 -18.33 2.80 -8.30
N LEU A 103 -17.41 3.10 -9.22
CA LEU A 103 -16.00 3.26 -8.88
C LEU A 103 -15.79 4.45 -7.94
N LEU A 104 -16.53 5.56 -8.12
CA LEU A 104 -16.50 6.68 -7.19
C LEU A 104 -17.00 6.27 -5.81
N CYS A 105 -18.13 5.56 -5.72
CA CYS A 105 -18.63 5.02 -4.45
C CYS A 105 -17.61 4.12 -3.76
N LEU A 106 -16.99 3.19 -4.50
CA LEU A 106 -15.92 2.34 -3.98
C LEU A 106 -14.75 3.18 -3.45
N SER A 107 -14.32 4.19 -4.21
CA SER A 107 -13.22 5.07 -3.83
C SER A 107 -13.52 5.82 -2.54
N LEU A 108 -14.74 6.36 -2.40
CA LEU A 108 -15.20 7.04 -1.20
C LEU A 108 -15.24 6.09 0.01
N MET A 109 -15.77 4.87 -0.16
CA MET A 109 -15.77 3.83 0.89
C MET A 109 -14.34 3.46 1.31
N SER A 110 -13.43 3.30 0.33
CA SER A 110 -12.02 3.00 0.60
C SER A 110 -11.31 4.14 1.32
N CYS A 111 -11.59 5.41 0.99
CA CYS A 111 -10.97 6.57 1.63
C CYS A 111 -11.38 6.74 3.10
N VAL A 112 -12.60 6.34 3.47
CA VAL A 112 -13.07 6.41 4.87
C VAL A 112 -12.74 5.14 5.66
N SER A 113 -12.36 4.05 5.00
CA SER A 113 -11.92 2.83 5.64
C SER A 113 -10.45 2.95 6.06
N PRO A 114 -10.11 2.79 7.35
CA PRO A 114 -8.72 2.71 7.75
C PRO A 114 -8.05 1.47 7.14
N LEU A 115 -6.75 1.56 6.90
CA LEU A 115 -5.96 0.38 6.57
C LEU A 115 -5.90 -0.54 7.78
N ARG A 116 -5.97 -1.85 7.55
CA ARG A 116 -5.78 -2.87 8.59
C ARG A 116 -4.34 -2.83 9.10
N SER A 117 -4.17 -3.07 10.40
CA SER A 117 -2.85 -3.10 11.06
C SER A 117 -1.95 -4.19 10.47
N HIS A 118 -0.64 -4.03 10.56
CA HIS A 118 0.30 -5.08 10.16
C HIS A 118 0.12 -6.35 11.01
N ALA A 119 -0.22 -6.25 12.29
CA ALA A 119 -0.58 -7.39 13.13
C ALA A 119 -1.71 -8.22 12.53
N TRP A 120 -2.80 -7.57 12.08
CA TRP A 120 -3.91 -8.25 11.39
C TRP A 120 -3.44 -8.90 10.09
N ARG A 121 -2.66 -8.19 9.27
CA ARG A 121 -2.18 -8.71 7.98
C ARG A 121 -1.30 -9.94 8.14
N ASN A 122 -0.37 -9.93 9.10
CA ASN A 122 0.48 -11.08 9.41
C ASN A 122 -0.34 -12.25 9.94
N HIS A 123 -1.32 -12.00 10.80
CA HIS A 123 -2.22 -13.04 11.29
C HIS A 123 -2.99 -13.69 10.14
N VAL A 124 -3.62 -12.91 9.26
CA VAL A 124 -4.38 -13.46 8.12
C VAL A 124 -3.45 -14.23 7.18
N LYS A 125 -2.30 -13.66 6.80
CA LYS A 125 -1.36 -14.34 5.89
C LYS A 125 -0.78 -15.63 6.44
N SER A 126 -0.55 -15.74 7.75
CA SER A 126 -0.02 -16.96 8.37
C SER A 126 -1.05 -18.10 8.46
N ASN A 127 -2.34 -17.78 8.45
CA ASN A 127 -3.44 -18.76 8.52
C ASN A 127 -4.11 -19.02 7.17
N ALA A 128 -3.86 -18.18 6.16
CA ALA A 128 -4.43 -18.34 4.83
C ALA A 128 -3.86 -19.56 4.11
N ARG A 129 -4.73 -20.27 3.38
CA ARG A 129 -4.29 -21.34 2.47
C ARG A 129 -3.60 -20.75 1.26
N ILE A 130 -2.59 -21.44 0.74
CA ILE A 130 -1.77 -20.98 -0.39
C ILE A 130 -2.33 -21.55 -1.69
N TRP A 131 -2.56 -20.68 -2.66
CA TRP A 131 -2.80 -21.05 -4.05
C TRP A 131 -1.49 -20.89 -4.81
N GLU A 132 -0.94 -21.97 -5.36
CA GLU A 132 0.45 -22.02 -5.84
C GLU A 132 0.67 -21.45 -7.25
N THR A 133 -0.38 -21.34 -8.05
CA THR A 133 -0.28 -20.90 -9.46
C THR A 133 -0.79 -19.49 -9.67
N ASP A 134 -0.19 -18.72 -10.58
CA ASP A 134 -0.73 -17.42 -10.95
C ASP A 134 -1.85 -17.53 -12.01
N PHE A 135 -2.46 -16.40 -12.32
CA PHE A 135 -3.53 -16.29 -13.32
C PHE A 135 -3.09 -16.75 -14.72
N GLU A 136 -1.88 -16.37 -15.15
CA GLU A 136 -1.36 -16.70 -16.49
C GLU A 136 -1.11 -18.19 -16.64
N HIS A 137 -0.61 -18.84 -15.59
CA HIS A 137 -0.45 -20.27 -15.53
C HIS A 137 -1.79 -20.99 -15.65
N VAL A 138 -2.83 -20.54 -14.93
CA VAL A 138 -4.18 -21.13 -15.03
C VAL A 138 -4.74 -20.93 -16.43
N ARG A 139 -4.59 -19.73 -17.00
CA ARG A 139 -5.02 -19.41 -18.37
C ARG A 139 -4.35 -20.31 -19.40
N ALA A 140 -3.04 -20.54 -19.30
CA ALA A 140 -2.26 -21.35 -20.23
C ALA A 140 -2.66 -22.83 -20.26
N GLN A 141 -3.32 -23.33 -19.21
CA GLN A 141 -3.83 -24.69 -19.14
C GLN A 141 -5.18 -24.88 -19.86
N ILE A 142 -5.87 -23.79 -20.21
CA ILE A 142 -7.18 -23.84 -20.84
C ILE A 142 -7.00 -23.74 -22.37
N PRO A 143 -7.51 -24.72 -23.15
CA PRO A 143 -7.46 -24.66 -24.60
C PRO A 143 -8.10 -23.39 -25.19
N ASP A 144 -7.48 -22.84 -26.23
CA ASP A 144 -7.92 -21.58 -26.86
C ASP A 144 -9.37 -21.63 -27.37
N ASP A 145 -9.81 -22.77 -27.89
CA ASP A 145 -11.20 -22.97 -28.32
C ASP A 145 -12.20 -22.83 -27.16
N GLN A 146 -11.81 -23.25 -25.95
CA GLN A 146 -12.64 -23.18 -24.75
C GLN A 146 -12.58 -21.82 -24.06
N LEU A 147 -11.51 -21.03 -24.24
CA LEU A 147 -11.34 -19.73 -23.58
C LEU A 147 -12.41 -18.70 -23.99
N TYR A 148 -12.93 -18.81 -25.21
CA TYR A 148 -13.92 -17.88 -25.75
C TYR A 148 -15.36 -18.46 -25.74
N GLU A 149 -15.53 -19.69 -25.26
CA GLU A 149 -16.85 -20.27 -25.07
C GLU A 149 -17.51 -19.74 -23.80
N THR A 150 -18.80 -19.41 -23.88
CA THR A 150 -19.57 -18.97 -22.71
C THR A 150 -20.03 -20.20 -21.92
N PRO A 151 -19.57 -20.38 -20.68
CA PRO A 151 -20.01 -21.50 -19.86
C PRO A 151 -21.47 -21.32 -19.46
N PRO A 152 -22.27 -22.39 -19.35
CA PRO A 152 -23.66 -22.28 -18.93
C PRO A 152 -23.79 -21.70 -17.53
N GLY A 153 -24.89 -21.00 -17.29
CA GLY A 153 -25.11 -20.31 -16.02
C GLY A 153 -24.25 -19.06 -15.85
N SER A 154 -23.59 -18.59 -16.91
CA SER A 154 -22.93 -17.26 -16.95
C SER A 154 -23.92 -16.11 -17.19
N GLU A 155 -25.22 -16.37 -17.17
CA GLU A 155 -26.25 -15.35 -17.34
C GLU A 155 -26.11 -14.30 -16.25
N TYR A 156 -26.02 -13.04 -16.67
CA TYR A 156 -25.96 -11.94 -15.73
C TYR A 156 -27.35 -11.72 -15.12
N VAL A 157 -27.46 -12.01 -13.83
CA VAL A 157 -28.63 -11.67 -13.03
C VAL A 157 -28.27 -10.45 -12.20
N THR A 158 -28.91 -9.31 -12.48
CA THR A 158 -28.70 -8.08 -11.72
C THR A 158 -29.05 -8.32 -10.25
N SER A 159 -28.05 -8.20 -9.39
CA SER A 159 -28.25 -8.11 -7.95
C SER A 159 -28.66 -6.67 -7.64
N LEU A 160 -29.97 -6.40 -7.68
CA LEU A 160 -30.50 -5.14 -7.17
C LEU A 160 -30.14 -5.06 -5.67
N PRO A 161 -29.49 -3.98 -5.19
CA PRO A 161 -29.34 -3.79 -3.76
C PRO A 161 -30.73 -3.81 -3.13
N VAL A 162 -30.86 -4.52 -2.01
CA VAL A 162 -32.04 -4.42 -1.12
C VAL A 162 -32.32 -2.93 -0.90
N GLY A 163 -33.60 -2.55 -0.93
CA GLY A 163 -34.08 -1.17 -0.86
C GLY A 163 -33.46 -0.36 0.30
N PRO A 164 -33.67 0.97 0.33
CA PRO A 164 -32.97 1.87 1.25
C PRO A 164 -33.08 1.33 2.68
N TYR A 165 -31.93 0.98 3.25
CA TYR A 165 -31.81 0.72 4.68
C TYR A 165 -32.13 2.03 5.40
N ASP A 166 -33.22 2.08 6.17
CA ASP A 166 -33.56 3.13 7.15
C ASP A 166 -32.62 3.08 8.38
N GLY A 167 -31.33 2.86 8.15
CA GLY A 167 -30.30 2.89 9.18
C GLY A 167 -29.71 4.28 9.25
N ASP A 168 -29.98 5.00 10.33
CA ASP A 168 -29.32 6.26 10.67
C ASP A 168 -27.79 6.05 10.69
N PHE A 169 -27.11 6.41 9.60
CA PHE A 169 -25.67 6.62 9.66
C PHE A 169 -25.43 7.83 10.57
N PRO A 170 -24.54 7.75 11.57
CA PRO A 170 -24.10 8.94 12.29
C PRO A 170 -23.50 9.89 11.25
N ARG A 171 -24.21 10.97 10.93
CA ARG A 171 -23.69 12.06 10.12
C ARG A 171 -22.49 12.65 10.84
N GLN A 172 -21.30 12.16 10.55
CA GLN A 172 -20.10 12.94 10.81
C GLN A 172 -20.13 14.08 9.80
N ASP A 173 -20.54 15.25 10.26
CA ASP A 173 -20.51 16.50 9.49
C ASP A 173 -19.08 16.71 8.95
N ILE A 174 -18.87 16.32 7.69
CA ILE A 174 -17.71 16.78 6.93
C ILE A 174 -18.02 18.24 6.57
N ARG A 175 -17.69 19.17 7.46
CA ARG A 175 -17.54 20.59 7.10
C ARG A 175 -16.40 20.70 6.09
N LEU A 176 -16.72 20.58 4.81
CA LEU A 176 -15.86 21.08 3.74
C LEU A 176 -15.92 22.61 3.82
N LEU A 177 -14.95 23.22 4.51
CA LEU A 177 -14.71 24.65 4.36
C LEU A 177 -14.20 24.88 2.94
N PRO A 178 -14.83 25.75 2.13
CA PRO A 178 -14.27 26.13 0.83
C PRO A 178 -13.02 26.96 1.08
N THR A 179 -11.84 26.40 0.82
CA THR A 179 -10.61 27.18 0.74
C THR A 179 -10.63 27.95 -0.58
N HIS A 180 -11.16 29.16 -0.56
CA HIS A 180 -10.98 30.14 -1.62
C HIS A 180 -9.48 30.41 -1.78
N ALA A 181 -8.92 30.05 -2.93
CA ALA A 181 -7.62 30.58 -3.37
C ALA A 181 -7.82 32.04 -3.82
N PRO A 182 -6.95 32.99 -3.41
CA PRO A 182 -7.03 34.35 -3.91
C PRO A 182 -6.47 34.43 -5.33
N SER A 183 -7.31 34.86 -6.27
CA SER A 183 -6.86 35.37 -7.58
C SER A 183 -6.07 36.67 -7.37
N PRO A 184 -4.91 36.87 -8.01
CA PRO A 184 -4.30 38.18 -8.09
C PRO A 184 -5.03 38.98 -9.18
N GLY A 185 -5.85 39.95 -8.75
CA GLY A 185 -6.22 41.07 -9.61
C GLY A 185 -5.07 42.05 -9.71
N GLY A 186 -4.79 42.52 -10.92
CA GLY A 186 -3.85 43.59 -11.22
C GLY A 186 -4.38 44.36 -12.43
N ASP A 187 -4.76 45.60 -12.15
CA ASP A 187 -5.55 46.56 -12.91
C ASP A 187 -5.27 46.77 -14.42
N SER A 188 -6.36 47.17 -15.06
CA SER A 188 -6.55 47.69 -16.42
C SER A 188 -5.98 49.11 -16.63
N ASP A 189 -5.43 49.38 -17.82
CA ASP A 189 -5.79 50.61 -18.58
C ASP A 189 -5.39 50.59 -20.08
N HIS A 190 -6.43 50.56 -20.93
CA HIS A 190 -6.73 51.35 -22.13
C HIS A 190 -5.68 51.90 -23.15
N SER A 191 -5.86 51.45 -24.42
CA SER A 191 -6.02 52.24 -25.68
C SER A 191 -4.88 52.33 -26.73
N ASP A 192 -5.23 51.78 -27.90
CA ASP A 192 -5.21 52.36 -29.26
C ASP A 192 -3.95 52.51 -30.15
N HIS A 193 -4.06 51.80 -31.30
CA HIS A 193 -3.81 52.20 -32.70
C HIS A 193 -2.42 52.11 -33.37
N ALA A 194 -2.49 51.51 -34.57
CA ALA A 194 -1.78 51.78 -35.84
C ALA A 194 -0.51 50.97 -36.24
N GLY A 195 -0.72 50.00 -37.13
CA GLY A 195 -0.09 49.94 -38.47
C GLY A 195 1.30 49.26 -38.65
N PRO A 196 1.59 48.64 -39.84
CA PRO A 196 2.59 47.57 -40.04
C PRO A 196 3.70 48.03 -41.05
N PRO A 197 4.40 47.17 -41.86
CA PRO A 197 4.83 45.76 -41.79
C PRO A 197 6.37 45.62 -42.04
N LEU A 198 6.91 44.39 -42.20
CA LEU A 198 7.61 43.92 -43.42
C LEU A 198 8.43 42.62 -43.22
N SER A 199 8.19 41.69 -44.15
CA SER A 199 9.15 40.80 -44.85
C SER A 199 9.90 39.71 -44.06
N ASP A 200 10.13 38.48 -44.56
CA ASP A 200 10.01 37.98 -45.92
C ASP A 200 10.04 36.42 -45.96
N VAL A 201 9.30 35.87 -46.94
CA VAL A 201 9.49 34.65 -47.80
C VAL A 201 10.38 33.47 -47.32
N ASN A 202 10.11 32.18 -47.57
CA ASN A 202 9.45 31.44 -48.66
C ASN A 202 9.18 29.98 -48.21
N ALA A 203 8.01 29.38 -48.50
CA ALA A 203 7.75 28.36 -49.55
C ALA A 203 8.42 26.98 -49.28
N THR A 204 7.76 25.81 -49.29
CA THR A 204 6.72 25.21 -50.15
C THR A 204 6.08 24.01 -49.41
N ALA A 205 4.74 23.85 -49.37
CA ALA A 205 3.87 23.01 -50.22
C ALA A 205 4.33 21.53 -50.32
N ARG A 206 3.57 20.43 -50.10
CA ARG A 206 2.17 19.97 -50.19
C ARG A 206 2.11 18.68 -49.31
N GLY A 207 1.03 18.07 -48.83
CA GLY A 207 -0.40 18.10 -49.09
C GLY A 207 -0.96 16.71 -48.69
N ASN A 208 -2.01 16.72 -47.86
CA ASN A 208 -3.11 15.75 -47.71
C ASN A 208 -2.93 14.29 -47.19
N LYS A 209 -3.71 14.07 -46.11
CA LYS A 209 -4.73 13.00 -45.87
C LYS A 209 -4.29 11.59 -45.39
N ARG A 210 -4.65 11.35 -44.11
CA ARG A 210 -5.45 10.24 -43.54
C ARG A 210 -5.14 8.78 -43.93
N ASN A 211 -4.77 8.04 -42.88
CA ASN A 211 -5.33 6.76 -42.40
C ASN A 211 -4.44 5.49 -42.44
N HIS A 212 -4.61 4.74 -41.32
CA HIS A 212 -4.42 3.30 -41.08
C HIS A 212 -3.04 2.76 -40.62
N SER A 213 -3.07 2.30 -39.36
CA SER A 213 -2.50 1.07 -38.79
C SER A 213 -1.05 0.70 -39.11
N GLN A 214 -0.22 0.66 -38.05
CA GLN A 214 0.64 -0.49 -37.78
C GLN A 214 1.03 -0.53 -36.30
N VAL A 215 0.67 -1.65 -35.68
CA VAL A 215 1.15 -2.13 -34.39
C VAL A 215 2.59 -2.59 -34.59
N THR A 216 3.52 -2.00 -33.85
CA THR A 216 4.78 -2.67 -33.50
C THR A 216 4.99 -2.54 -31.99
N SER A 217 5.02 -3.71 -31.37
CA SER A 217 5.34 -3.99 -29.99
C SER A 217 6.70 -3.42 -29.59
N SER A 218 6.72 -2.67 -28.50
CA SER A 218 7.92 -2.42 -27.69
C SER A 218 7.51 -2.43 -26.21
N PRO A 219 8.34 -2.97 -25.31
CA PRO A 219 7.96 -3.16 -23.91
C PRO A 219 7.84 -1.81 -23.20
N PRO A 220 6.90 -1.63 -22.24
CA PRO A 220 6.87 -0.41 -21.46
C PRO A 220 8.11 -0.38 -20.57
N GLN A 221 8.97 0.60 -20.80
CA GLN A 221 9.99 1.00 -19.85
C GLN A 221 9.28 1.48 -18.57
N ASP A 222 9.59 0.84 -17.45
CA ASP A 222 9.22 1.27 -16.11
C ASP A 222 9.74 2.68 -15.84
N ARG A 223 8.90 3.67 -16.13
CA ARG A 223 9.01 4.98 -15.49
C ARG A 223 8.28 4.89 -14.17
N ALA A 224 9.05 4.75 -13.10
CA ALA A 224 8.62 4.99 -11.74
C ALA A 224 7.77 6.27 -11.71
N ARG A 225 6.45 6.10 -11.60
CA ARG A 225 5.54 7.20 -11.34
C ARG A 225 5.67 7.51 -9.86
N SER A 226 6.22 8.69 -9.57
CA SER A 226 6.15 9.31 -8.26
C SER A 226 4.67 9.52 -7.90
N PHE A 227 4.18 8.71 -6.97
CA PHE A 227 2.90 8.94 -6.33
C PHE A 227 3.18 9.32 -4.87
N ALA A 228 2.71 10.52 -4.51
CA ALA A 228 2.70 10.98 -3.13
C ALA A 228 2.08 9.89 -2.26
N SER A 229 2.81 9.47 -1.23
CA SER A 229 2.34 8.54 -0.21
C SER A 229 0.92 8.95 0.21
N LEU A 230 -0.04 8.04 0.03
CA LEU A 230 -1.36 8.17 0.63
C LEU A 230 -1.11 8.27 2.14
N LYS A 231 -1.19 9.50 2.67
CA LYS A 231 -1.13 9.76 4.10
C LYS A 231 -2.06 8.75 4.77
N GLN A 232 -1.50 7.87 5.60
CA GLN A 232 -2.23 6.91 6.41
C GLN A 232 -3.25 7.69 7.25
N GLY A 233 -4.45 7.86 6.70
CA GLY A 233 -5.54 8.63 7.28
C GLY A 233 -6.32 7.79 8.27
N GLY A 234 -5.64 7.18 9.24
CA GLY A 234 -6.29 6.58 10.40
C GLY A 234 -6.73 7.69 11.35
N ARG A 235 -7.94 8.23 11.17
CA ARG A 235 -8.61 9.04 12.19
C ARG A 235 -8.91 8.12 13.39
N GLY A 236 -8.01 8.12 14.37
CA GLY A 236 -8.17 7.35 15.60
C GLY A 236 -6.92 7.26 16.49
N HIS A 237 -5.72 7.45 15.94
CA HIS A 237 -4.56 7.72 16.78
C HIS A 237 -4.42 9.23 16.94
N ALA A 238 -4.87 9.73 18.09
CA ALA A 238 -4.43 11.02 18.60
C ALA A 238 -2.95 11.16 18.29
N GLN A 239 -2.59 12.27 17.65
CA GLN A 239 -1.25 12.66 17.27
C GLN A 239 -0.28 12.39 18.42
N ARG A 240 0.26 11.17 18.50
CA ARG A 240 1.36 10.83 19.39
C ARG A 240 2.46 11.69 18.82
N THR A 241 2.79 12.77 19.52
CA THR A 241 3.95 13.59 19.22
C THR A 241 5.10 12.61 19.05
N ALA A 242 5.56 12.42 17.80
CA ALA A 242 6.61 11.48 17.48
C ALA A 242 7.75 11.77 18.46
N SER A 243 8.09 10.79 19.30
CA SER A 243 9.02 11.07 20.37
C SER A 243 10.35 11.47 19.74
N PRO A 244 11.04 12.48 20.32
CA PRO A 244 12.28 12.96 19.74
C PRO A 244 13.31 11.81 19.70
N PHE A 245 14.13 11.78 18.65
CA PHE A 245 15.20 10.79 18.54
C PHE A 245 16.26 11.00 19.62
N CYS A 246 16.89 9.90 20.08
CA CYS A 246 18.05 9.99 20.95
C CYS A 246 19.22 10.67 20.25
N THR A 247 20.03 11.42 21.00
CA THR A 247 21.22 12.07 20.45
C THR A 247 22.25 11.04 20.00
N GLN A 248 23.06 11.38 19.00
CA GLN A 248 24.18 10.55 18.55
C GLN A 248 25.14 10.23 19.69
N ARG A 249 25.41 11.21 20.58
CA ARG A 249 26.25 11.03 21.77
C ARG A 249 25.68 9.99 22.73
N CYS A 250 24.37 10.04 23.01
CA CYS A 250 23.71 9.05 23.87
C CYS A 250 23.80 7.63 23.29
N LEU A 251 23.55 7.48 21.99
CA LEU A 251 23.62 6.17 21.33
C LEU A 251 25.05 5.65 21.19
N LEU A 252 26.04 6.54 21.05
CA LEU A 252 27.45 6.19 21.09
C LEU A 252 27.86 5.70 22.48
N GLY A 253 27.35 6.36 23.53
CA GLY A 253 27.51 5.92 24.92
C GLY A 253 26.95 4.51 25.13
N LEU A 254 25.73 4.26 24.67
CA LEU A 254 25.11 2.93 24.69
C LEU A 254 25.96 1.87 23.95
N GLN A 255 26.50 2.19 22.78
CA GLN A 255 27.33 1.29 21.99
C GLN A 255 28.65 0.93 22.72
N LYS A 256 29.22 1.87 23.45
CA LYS A 256 30.50 1.71 24.18
C LYS A 256 30.34 1.28 25.63
N ASN A 257 29.11 1.15 26.13
CA ASN A 257 28.78 0.99 27.54
C ASN A 257 29.36 2.13 28.40
N ASP A 258 29.20 3.36 27.92
CA ASP A 258 29.62 4.60 28.56
C ASP A 258 28.42 5.28 29.27
N VAL A 259 28.60 6.52 29.73
CA VAL A 259 27.55 7.32 30.35
C VAL A 259 26.48 7.82 29.35
N LEU A 260 25.30 8.11 29.88
CA LEU A 260 24.20 8.79 29.22
C LEU A 260 24.61 10.23 28.85
N ASP A 261 24.04 10.74 27.77
CA ASP A 261 24.19 12.14 27.35
C ASP A 261 23.07 12.96 28.01
N ASP A 262 23.41 13.92 28.86
CA ASP A 262 22.44 14.74 29.60
C ASP A 262 21.51 15.58 28.70
N ASP A 263 21.95 15.86 27.47
CA ASP A 263 21.17 16.54 26.43
C ASP A 263 20.17 15.61 25.71
N CYS A 264 20.18 14.30 26.00
CA CYS A 264 19.27 13.36 25.35
C CYS A 264 17.82 13.63 25.80
N PRO A 265 16.88 13.87 24.87
CA PRO A 265 15.50 14.20 25.24
C PRO A 265 14.74 13.03 25.86
N ASN A 266 15.28 11.80 25.75
CA ASN A 266 14.72 10.60 26.35
C ASN A 266 15.45 10.14 27.62
N ILE A 267 16.37 10.93 28.18
CA ILE A 267 17.24 10.50 29.30
C ILE A 267 16.46 10.01 30.53
N SER A 268 15.34 10.67 30.84
CA SER A 268 14.47 10.27 31.96
C SER A 268 13.90 8.86 31.77
N CYS A 269 13.57 8.48 30.54
CA CYS A 269 13.11 7.13 30.20
C CYS A 269 14.26 6.11 30.30
N HIS A 270 15.47 6.49 29.88
CA HIS A 270 16.66 5.63 29.97
C HIS A 270 17.01 5.31 31.43
N ARG A 271 16.86 6.29 32.33
CA ARG A 271 17.12 6.15 33.78
C ARG A 271 16.02 5.38 34.52
N GLN A 272 14.78 5.34 34.00
CA GLN A 272 13.61 4.78 34.69
C GLN A 272 13.44 5.28 36.14
N GLY A 273 13.74 6.56 36.38
CA GLY A 273 13.66 7.17 37.72
C GLY A 273 14.81 6.80 38.67
N ARG A 274 15.85 6.10 38.21
CA ARG A 274 17.06 5.84 38.99
C ARG A 274 18.04 7.02 38.88
N GLU A 275 18.73 7.32 39.97
CA GLU A 275 19.86 8.24 39.95
C GLU A 275 21.11 7.52 39.43
N THR A 276 21.22 7.42 38.11
CA THR A 276 22.39 6.86 37.43
C THR A 276 22.73 7.69 36.19
N ASP A 277 24.03 7.83 35.96
CA ASP A 277 24.62 8.38 34.75
C ASP A 277 24.85 7.29 33.69
N GLN A 278 24.61 6.01 33.97
CA GLN A 278 24.87 4.90 33.05
C GLN A 278 23.59 4.40 32.36
N HIS A 279 23.77 3.83 31.17
CA HIS A 279 22.71 3.08 30.50
C HIS A 279 22.36 1.82 31.29
N LEU A 280 21.06 1.57 31.50
CA LEU A 280 20.58 0.37 32.23
C LEU A 280 20.73 -0.94 31.45
N VAL A 281 21.06 -0.84 30.16
CA VAL A 281 21.21 -1.97 29.23
C VAL A 281 22.37 -1.69 28.29
N SER A 282 22.99 -2.75 27.79
CA SER A 282 23.92 -2.67 26.67
C SER A 282 23.18 -2.44 25.34
N ALA A 283 23.92 -2.02 24.30
CA ALA A 283 23.36 -1.90 22.94
C ALA A 283 22.73 -3.22 22.46
N GLY A 284 23.40 -4.37 22.66
CA GLY A 284 22.88 -5.67 22.24
C GLY A 284 21.59 -6.08 22.98
N GLU A 285 21.48 -5.74 24.26
CA GLU A 285 20.24 -5.95 25.01
C GLU A 285 19.11 -5.04 24.51
N MET A 286 19.39 -3.78 24.21
CA MET A 286 18.41 -2.87 23.62
C MET A 286 17.90 -3.39 22.27
N VAL A 287 18.78 -3.86 21.39
CA VAL A 287 18.39 -4.48 20.11
C VAL A 287 17.52 -5.72 20.33
N ARG A 288 17.87 -6.58 21.28
CA ARG A 288 17.07 -7.77 21.62
C ARG A 288 15.69 -7.40 22.17
N MET A 289 15.60 -6.35 22.98
CA MET A 289 14.33 -5.84 23.50
C MET A 289 13.45 -5.28 22.38
N LEU A 290 14.04 -4.50 21.47
CA LEU A 290 13.35 -3.97 20.29
C LEU A 290 12.89 -5.09 19.36
N LYS A 291 13.71 -6.12 19.14
CA LYS A 291 13.33 -7.32 18.41
C LYS A 291 12.11 -8.00 19.03
N LYS A 292 12.15 -8.23 20.35
CA LYS A 292 11.03 -8.89 21.04
C LYS A 292 9.74 -8.09 20.86
N GLN A 293 9.80 -6.77 21.01
CA GLN A 293 8.66 -5.89 20.79
C GLN A 293 8.08 -6.02 19.37
N LEU A 294 8.94 -5.95 18.34
CA LEU A 294 8.48 -5.99 16.94
C LEU A 294 8.10 -7.39 16.46
N ASP A 295 8.63 -8.45 17.08
CA ASP A 295 8.17 -9.82 16.87
C ASP A 295 6.76 -10.05 17.44
N GLU A 296 6.39 -9.32 18.50
CA GLU A 296 5.05 -9.33 19.10
C GLU A 296 4.07 -8.50 18.27
N ASP A 297 4.39 -7.22 18.00
CA ASP A 297 3.58 -6.31 17.21
C ASP A 297 4.47 -5.29 16.47
N VAL A 298 4.46 -5.34 15.14
CA VAL A 298 5.25 -4.45 14.29
C VAL A 298 4.60 -3.07 14.10
N ASP A 299 3.35 -2.90 14.50
CA ASP A 299 2.69 -1.58 14.53
C ASP A 299 3.08 -0.79 15.80
N ASP A 300 3.57 -1.45 16.86
CA ASP A 300 3.93 -0.78 18.12
C ASP A 300 5.28 -0.06 18.00
N HIS A 301 5.22 1.26 17.89
CA HIS A 301 6.39 2.14 17.88
C HIS A 301 7.38 1.91 16.72
N CYS A 302 6.86 1.51 15.55
CA CYS A 302 7.61 1.43 14.30
C CYS A 302 6.85 2.17 13.20
N GLU A 303 7.38 3.33 12.79
CA GLU A 303 6.71 4.23 11.85
C GLU A 303 7.61 4.48 10.63
N PRO A 304 7.11 4.35 9.39
CA PRO A 304 7.89 4.68 8.21
C PRO A 304 8.17 6.19 8.17
N LEU A 305 9.39 6.55 7.77
CA LEU A 305 9.85 7.93 7.67
C LEU A 305 10.14 8.25 6.21
N GLY A 306 9.56 9.35 5.70
CA GLY A 306 9.88 9.85 4.36
C GLY A 306 9.64 8.82 3.24
N GLU A 307 10.42 8.96 2.16
CA GLU A 307 10.32 8.13 0.98
C GLU A 307 11.27 6.92 1.04
N CYS A 308 10.92 5.85 0.31
CA CYS A 308 11.79 4.69 0.15
C CYS A 308 12.99 5.05 -0.73
N GLY A 309 14.21 4.82 -0.24
CA GLY A 309 15.42 4.90 -1.05
C GLY A 309 15.63 3.63 -1.88
N ALA A 310 16.70 3.62 -2.69
CA ALA A 310 17.02 2.51 -3.58
C ALA A 310 17.32 1.17 -2.88
N SER A 311 17.71 1.21 -1.60
CA SER A 311 18.11 0.02 -0.82
C SER A 311 17.22 -0.27 0.39
N GLY A 312 16.19 0.55 0.63
CA GLY A 312 15.32 0.40 1.79
C GLY A 312 14.64 1.71 2.19
N ALA A 313 13.75 1.60 3.17
CA ALA A 313 13.01 2.72 3.73
C ALA A 313 13.47 3.01 5.18
N PRO A 314 13.55 4.28 5.60
CA PRO A 314 13.82 4.60 6.99
C PRO A 314 12.57 4.43 7.86
N PHE A 315 12.76 3.98 9.09
CA PHE A 315 11.74 3.79 10.10
C PHE A 315 12.15 4.47 11.40
N GLY A 316 11.22 5.15 12.05
CA GLY A 316 11.36 5.62 13.41
C GLY A 316 10.98 4.48 14.35
N LEU A 317 11.94 4.05 15.17
CA LEU A 317 11.76 2.94 16.10
C LEU A 317 11.89 3.46 17.53
N ARG A 318 10.92 3.14 18.40
CA ARG A 318 11.02 3.43 19.84
C ARG A 318 10.91 2.16 20.68
N CYS A 319 11.94 1.93 21.49
CA CYS A 319 11.93 0.89 22.52
C CYS A 319 10.99 1.31 23.66
N LYS A 320 9.86 0.60 23.82
CA LYS A 320 8.79 0.94 24.76
C LYS A 320 9.25 1.01 26.23
N SER A 321 10.12 0.10 26.64
CA SER A 321 10.54 -0.06 28.03
C SER A 321 11.51 1.00 28.54
N LEU A 322 12.38 1.51 27.65
CA LEU A 322 13.48 2.40 28.03
C LEU A 322 13.51 3.71 27.22
N GLY A 323 12.59 3.88 26.26
CA GLY A 323 12.42 5.12 25.50
C GLY A 323 13.49 5.41 24.45
N TYR A 324 14.41 4.48 24.18
CA TYR A 324 15.38 4.64 23.08
C TYR A 324 14.64 4.82 21.76
N THR A 325 14.85 5.97 21.12
CA THR A 325 14.20 6.32 19.85
C THR A 325 15.29 6.48 18.79
N ILE A 326 15.29 5.60 17.79
CA ILE A 326 16.38 5.41 16.81
C ILE A 326 15.83 5.22 15.40
N ILE A 327 16.70 5.16 14.39
CA ILE A 327 16.32 4.85 13.02
C ILE A 327 16.58 3.37 12.73
N GLY A 328 15.59 2.72 12.10
CA GLY A 328 15.75 1.46 11.40
C GLY A 328 15.78 1.71 9.89
N LYS A 329 16.84 1.35 9.19
CA LYS A 329 16.83 1.27 7.73
C LYS A 329 16.31 -0.10 7.33
N GLY A 330 15.01 -0.18 7.03
CA GLY A 330 14.32 -1.41 6.69
C GLY A 330 14.43 -1.79 5.23
N THR A 331 14.58 -3.08 4.94
CA THR A 331 14.70 -3.62 3.59
C THR A 331 14.02 -4.97 3.44
N THR A 332 13.87 -5.41 2.20
CA THR A 332 13.31 -6.71 1.83
C THR A 332 14.37 -7.81 1.93
N SER A 333 13.94 -9.06 2.10
CA SER A 333 14.87 -10.21 2.15
C SER A 333 15.71 -10.35 0.88
N ALA A 334 15.18 -9.94 -0.28
CA ALA A 334 15.92 -9.96 -1.55
C ALA A 334 17.14 -9.02 -1.53
N LEU A 335 17.01 -7.85 -0.91
CA LEU A 335 18.07 -6.84 -0.83
C LEU A 335 18.93 -6.95 0.43
N TRP A 336 18.53 -7.78 1.40
CA TRP A 336 19.23 -7.89 2.68
C TRP A 336 20.71 -8.24 2.53
N HIS A 337 21.05 -9.16 1.62
CA HIS A 337 22.45 -9.53 1.37
C HIS A 337 23.33 -8.35 0.90
N VAL A 338 22.73 -7.31 0.28
CA VAL A 338 23.42 -6.07 -0.11
C VAL A 338 23.53 -5.14 1.08
N VAL A 339 22.42 -4.94 1.80
CA VAL A 339 22.32 -4.00 2.92
C VAL A 339 23.12 -4.47 4.14
N ALA A 340 23.14 -5.77 4.43
CA ALA A 340 23.93 -6.35 5.53
C ALA A 340 25.45 -6.12 5.35
N ARG A 341 25.94 -5.95 4.12
CA ARG A 341 27.36 -5.57 3.90
C ARG A 341 27.66 -4.17 4.44
N GLU A 342 26.66 -3.30 4.57
CA GLU A 342 26.80 -1.98 5.20
C GLU A 342 27.27 -2.10 6.66
N ALA A 343 26.82 -3.13 7.39
CA ALA A 343 27.25 -3.38 8.77
C ALA A 343 28.77 -3.56 8.89
N GLN A 344 29.41 -4.15 7.87
CA GLN A 344 30.87 -4.31 7.85
C GLN A 344 31.58 -2.97 7.74
N PHE A 345 31.04 -2.02 6.96
CA PHE A 345 31.60 -0.68 6.87
C PHE A 345 31.47 0.08 8.18
N TYR A 346 30.34 -0.06 8.89
CA TYR A 346 30.21 0.52 10.23
C TYR A 346 31.25 -0.04 11.22
N GLN A 347 31.58 -1.33 11.13
CA GLN A 347 32.64 -1.92 11.96
C GLN A 347 34.03 -1.34 11.64
N ILE A 348 34.38 -1.22 10.36
CA ILE A 348 35.65 -0.63 9.90
C ILE A 348 35.75 0.84 10.33
N LEU A 349 34.66 1.59 10.18
CA LEU A 349 34.58 3.01 10.48
C LEU A 349 34.14 3.32 11.91
N ARG A 350 34.30 2.37 12.84
CA ARG A 350 33.95 2.55 14.27
C ARG A 350 34.51 3.85 14.87
N PRO A 351 35.76 4.29 14.59
CA PRO A 351 36.29 5.56 15.14
C PRO A 351 35.57 6.81 14.63
N ALA A 352 34.87 6.75 13.48
CA ALA A 352 34.18 7.88 12.86
C ALA A 352 32.70 8.00 13.28
N GLN A 353 32.16 7.00 13.98
CA GLN A 353 30.77 6.98 14.42
C GLN A 353 30.46 8.03 15.48
N GLY A 354 29.31 8.70 15.34
CA GLY A 354 28.90 9.80 16.22
C GLY A 354 29.53 11.16 15.84
N SER A 355 30.31 11.19 14.75
CA SER A 355 30.92 12.42 14.21
C SER A 355 30.70 12.53 12.71
N ALA A 356 31.40 11.72 11.90
CA ALA A 356 31.31 11.78 10.43
C ALA A 356 30.28 10.80 9.85
N ILE A 357 29.96 9.74 10.59
CA ILE A 357 28.92 8.76 10.21
C ILE A 357 27.99 8.46 11.40
N PRO A 358 26.76 7.99 11.15
CA PRO A 358 25.84 7.59 12.20
C PRO A 358 26.39 6.48 13.10
N VAL A 359 26.02 6.52 14.38
CA VAL A 359 26.25 5.39 15.29
C VAL A 359 25.41 4.19 14.83
N PHE A 360 26.04 3.03 14.68
CA PHE A 360 25.42 1.77 14.31
C PHE A 360 25.26 0.86 15.53
N LEU A 361 24.02 0.46 15.82
CA LEU A 361 23.70 -0.31 17.02
C LEU A 361 23.58 -1.81 16.74
N GLY A 362 23.34 -2.18 15.49
CA GLY A 362 23.30 -3.58 15.06
C GLY A 362 22.33 -3.84 13.93
N GLU A 363 22.23 -5.12 13.58
CA GLU A 363 21.26 -5.66 12.66
C GLU A 363 20.04 -6.16 13.42
N LEU A 364 18.89 -6.10 12.78
CA LEU A 364 17.62 -6.52 13.35
C LEU A 364 16.81 -7.28 12.30
N ASP A 365 16.61 -8.57 12.56
CA ASP A 365 15.67 -9.41 11.81
C ASP A 365 14.41 -9.58 12.63
N ILE A 366 13.24 -9.24 12.07
CA ILE A 366 11.94 -9.41 12.72
C ILE A 366 11.17 -10.57 12.11
N LYS A 367 10.38 -11.28 12.93
CA LYS A 367 9.52 -12.39 12.49
C LYS A 367 8.30 -11.87 11.75
N GLN A 368 7.72 -10.79 12.25
CA GLN A 368 6.59 -10.11 11.62
C GLN A 368 7.06 -9.40 10.34
N THR A 369 6.15 -9.23 9.39
CA THR A 369 6.40 -8.44 8.19
C THR A 369 5.75 -7.08 8.32
N PHE A 370 6.53 -6.01 8.14
CA PHE A 370 5.97 -4.69 7.88
C PHE A 370 5.71 -4.57 6.38
N TYR A 371 4.45 -4.38 5.98
CA TYR A 371 4.06 -4.28 4.57
C TYR A 371 4.07 -2.83 4.10
N LEU A 372 5.19 -2.38 3.55
CA LEU A 372 5.33 -1.00 3.10
C LEU A 372 4.85 -0.88 1.65
N HIS A 373 3.86 -0.02 1.43
CA HIS A 373 3.34 0.25 0.09
C HIS A 373 4.47 0.69 -0.85
N GLY A 374 4.60 0.01 -2.00
CA GLY A 374 5.64 0.28 -3.01
C GLY A 374 7.04 -0.25 -2.70
N ALA A 375 7.31 -0.71 -1.47
CA ALA A 375 8.60 -1.30 -1.07
C ALA A 375 8.48 -2.77 -0.62
N ASP A 376 7.25 -3.32 -0.62
CA ASP A 376 6.92 -4.71 -0.32
C ASP A 376 7.21 -5.12 1.15
N LYS A 377 7.63 -6.36 1.38
CA LYS A 377 7.80 -6.98 2.71
C LYS A 377 9.10 -6.55 3.38
N ILE A 378 9.01 -5.76 4.44
CA ILE A 378 10.14 -5.34 5.26
C ILE A 378 10.26 -6.24 6.49
N GLN A 379 11.41 -6.92 6.61
CA GLN A 379 11.70 -7.87 7.70
C GLN A 379 13.11 -7.71 8.28
N HIS A 380 13.97 -6.97 7.59
CA HIS A 380 15.36 -6.80 7.98
C HIS A 380 15.66 -5.31 8.12
N MET A 381 16.32 -4.91 9.19
CA MET A 381 16.63 -3.52 9.48
C MET A 381 18.08 -3.34 9.95
N LEU A 382 18.73 -2.26 9.52
CA LEU A 382 19.93 -1.75 10.19
C LEU A 382 19.53 -0.68 11.21
N LEU A 383 20.00 -0.82 12.43
CA LEU A 383 19.71 0.11 13.52
C LEU A 383 20.82 1.16 13.61
N ILE A 384 20.47 2.41 13.35
CA ILE A 384 21.39 3.54 13.31
C ILE A 384 20.84 4.74 14.08
N ALA A 385 21.75 5.58 14.57
CA ALA A 385 21.41 6.89 15.12
C ALA A 385 20.86 7.80 14.01
N TRP A 386 19.97 8.72 14.40
CA TRP A 386 19.54 9.78 13.51
C TRP A 386 20.74 10.66 13.10
N GLY A 387 20.94 10.86 11.79
CA GLY A 387 21.92 11.79 11.24
C GLY A 387 21.28 12.63 10.15
N GLY A 388 21.29 13.96 10.32
CA GLY A 388 20.67 14.90 9.38
C GLY A 388 19.78 15.94 10.07
N GLU A 389 19.17 16.84 9.29
CA GLU A 389 18.22 17.81 9.82
C GLU A 389 16.97 17.12 10.39
N PRO A 390 16.51 17.48 11.59
CA PRO A 390 15.39 16.77 12.23
C PRO A 390 14.15 16.71 11.32
N PRO A 391 13.40 15.59 11.33
CA PRO A 391 12.30 15.36 10.39
C PRO A 391 11.13 16.34 10.53
N THR A 392 11.15 17.25 11.51
CA THR A 392 10.20 18.37 11.64
C THR A 392 10.19 19.32 10.43
N LYS A 393 11.13 19.20 9.48
CA LYS A 393 11.17 19.98 8.24
C LYS A 393 10.75 19.23 6.96
N LEU A 394 10.31 17.97 7.05
CA LEU A 394 9.88 17.16 5.89
C LEU A 394 8.35 17.15 5.68
N GLN A 395 7.63 18.17 6.16
CA GLN A 395 6.16 18.27 6.05
C GLN A 395 5.68 18.91 4.76
#